data_AF-A0A380DUD4-F1
#
_entry.id   AF-A0A380DUD4-F1
#
_cell.length_a   1.000
_cell.length_b   1.000
_cell.length_c   1.000
_cell.angle_alpha   90.00
_cell.angle_beta   90.00
_cell.angle_gamma   90.00
#
_symmetry.space_group_name_H-M   'P 1'
#
loop_
_entity.id
_entity.type
_entity.pdbx_description
1 polymer ?
#
loop_
_entity_poly.entity_id
_entity_poly.type
_entity_poly.pdbx_seq_one_letter_code
_entity_poly.pdbx_strand_id
1 'polypeptide(L)' 'MNKTDLINAVAEQADLTKKEAGSAVDAVFESIQNSLAKGEKYN' A
#
# COMPACT_ATOMS: atom_id res chain seq x y z
N MET A 1 14.42 -2.34 -2.47
CA MET A 1 13.28 -2.03 -1.60
C MET A 1 12.29 -3.18 -1.70
N ASN A 2 12.13 -3.93 -0.62
CA ASN A 2 11.11 -4.99 -0.47
C ASN A 2 9.86 -4.41 0.24
N LYS A 3 8.82 -5.24 0.46
CA LYS A 3 7.58 -4.80 1.14
C LYS A 3 7.81 -4.23 2.53
N THR A 4 8.73 -4.82 3.30
CA THR A 4 9.08 -4.35 4.65
C THR A 4 9.76 -2.99 4.60
N ASP A 5 10.68 -2.77 3.66
CA ASP A 5 11.33 -1.48 3.45
C ASP A 5 10.30 -0.39 3.12
N LEU A 6 9.31 -0.71 2.28
CA LEU A 6 8.22 0.21 1.93
C LEU A 6 7.34 0.55 3.14
N ILE A 7 6.93 -0.44 3.93
CA ILE A 7 6.10 -0.21 5.14
C ILE A 7 6.84 0.69 6.14
N ASN A 8 8.14 0.47 6.35
CA ASN A 8 8.93 1.31 7.24
C ASN A 8 9.01 2.76 6.72
N ALA A 9 9.24 2.96 5.41
CA ALA A 9 9.29 4.28 4.81
C ALA A 9 7.94 5.02 4.91
N VAL A 10 6.82 4.32 4.69
CA VAL A 10 5.47 4.89 4.83
C VAL A 10 5.17 5.24 6.29
N ALA A 11 5.52 4.35 7.23
CA ALA A 11 5.34 4.62 8.66
C ALA A 11 6.09 5.88 9.12
N GLU A 12 7.34 6.03 8.68
CA GLU A 12 8.16 7.20 9.01
C GLU A 12 7.65 8.49 8.37
N GLN A 13 7.29 8.45 7.08
CA GLN A 13 6.88 9.65 6.35
C GLN A 13 5.47 10.14 6.71
N ALA A 14 4.57 9.21 7.05
CA ALA A 14 3.17 9.52 7.37
C ALA A 14 2.89 9.59 8.87
N ASP A 15 3.93 9.45 9.72
CA ASP A 15 3.82 9.39 11.18
C ASP A 15 2.77 8.36 11.65
N LEU A 16 2.86 7.16 11.09
CA LEU A 16 1.97 6.04 11.38
C LEU A 16 2.69 4.96 12.16
N THR A 17 1.96 4.17 12.96
CA THR A 17 2.52 2.93 13.48
C THR A 17 2.81 1.96 12.32
N LYS A 18 3.81 1.07 12.49
CA LYS A 18 4.12 0.03 11.50
C LYS A 18 2.90 -0.84 11.14
N LYS A 19 1.98 -1.03 12.10
CA LYS A 19 0.74 -1.78 11.89
C LYS A 19 -0.19 -1.03 10.92
N GLU A 20 -0.44 0.25 11.18
CA GLU A 20 -1.29 1.09 10.33
C GLU A 20 -0.69 1.26 8.93
N ALA A 21 0.61 1.50 8.84
CA ALA A 21 1.33 1.56 7.56
C ALA A 21 1.23 0.24 6.79
N GLY A 22 1.36 -0.90 7.47
CA GLY A 22 1.17 -2.22 6.87
C GLY A 22 -0.23 -2.38 6.26
N SER A 23 -1.28 -2.07 7.03
CA SER A 23 -2.66 -2.13 6.56
C SER A 23 -2.94 -1.17 5.40
N ALA A 24 -2.39 0.05 5.43
CA ALA A 24 -2.55 1.02 4.36
C ALA A 24 -1.88 0.55 3.05
N VAL A 25 -0.65 0.06 3.14
CA VAL A 25 0.09 -0.49 1.99
C VAL A 25 -0.67 -1.67 1.37
N ASP A 26 -1.19 -2.58 2.21
CA ASP A 26 -1.98 -3.72 1.74
C ASP A 26 -3.27 -3.29 1.04
N ALA A 27 -4.01 -2.34 1.62
CA ALA A 27 -5.24 -1.82 1.03
C ALA A 27 -5.00 -1.17 -0.34
N VAL A 28 -3.89 -0.44 -0.53
CA VAL A 28 -3.53 0.15 -1.82
C VAL A 28 -3.26 -0.94 -2.86
N PHE A 29 -2.48 -1.97 -2.51
CA PHE A 29 -2.22 -3.08 -3.44
C PHE A 29 -3.50 -3.84 -3.79
N GLU A 30 -4.36 -4.09 -2.81
CA GLU A 30 -5.66 -4.73 -3.04
C GLU A 30 -6.55 -3.88 -3.95
N SER A 31 -6.60 -2.56 -3.72
CA SER A 31 -7.36 -1.65 -4.58
C SER A 31 -6.85 -1.67 -6.02
N ILE A 32 -5.53 -1.68 -6.23
CA ILE A 32 -4.94 -1.77 -7.57
C ILE A 32 -5.29 -3.11 -8.22
N GLN A 33 -5.12 -4.22 -7.50
CA GLN A 33 -5.46 -5.56 -8.00
C GLN A 33 -6.94 -5.64 -8.40
N ASN A 34 -7.83 -5.11 -7.57
CA ASN A 34 -9.27 -5.08 -7.84
C ASN A 34 -9.62 -4.21 -9.06
N SER A 35 -9.01 -3.04 -9.22
CA SER A 35 -9.21 -2.20 -10.41
C SER A 35 -8.72 -2.89 -11.68
N LEU A 36 -7.53 -3.51 -11.64
CA LEU A 36 -6.99 -4.27 -12.77
C LEU A 36 -7.87 -5.48 -13.12
N ALA A 37 -8.37 -6.21 -12.11
CA ALA A 37 -9.27 -7.34 -12.29
C ALA A 37 -10.62 -6.93 -12.93
N LYS A 38 -11.10 -5.72 -12.64
CA LYS A 38 -12.30 -5.14 -13.25
C LYS A 38 -12.08 -4.58 -14.65
N GLY A 39 -10.84 -4.61 -15.17
CA GLY A 39 -10.50 -4.00 -16.45
C GLY A 39 -10.50 -2.47 -16.43
N GLU A 40 -10.55 -1.86 -15.25
CA GLU A 40 -10.44 -0.41 -15.07
C GLU A 40 -8.97 -0.04 -15.24
N LYS A 41 -8.64 0.61 -16.37
CA LYS A 41 -7.33 1.26 -16.52
C LYS A 41 -7.22 2.36 -15.46
N TYR A 42 -6.21 2.24 -14.59
CA TYR A 42 -5.72 3.34 -13.77
C TYR A 42 -5.30 4.46 -14.73
N ASN A 43 -6.08 5.54 -14.79
CA ASN A 43 -5.76 6.76 -15.54
C ASN A 43 -5.47 7.88 -14.56
#